data_AF-A0A7K3QRN7-F1
#
_entry.id   AF-A0A7K3QRN7-F1
#
_cell.length_a   1.000
_cell.length_b   1.000
_cell.length_c   1.000
_cell.angle_alpha   90.00
_cell.angle_beta   90.00
_cell.angle_gamma   90.00
#
_symmetry.space_group_name_H-M   'P 1'
#
loop_
_entity.id
_entity.type
_entity.pdbx_description
1 polymer ?
#
loop_
_entity_poly.entity_id
_entity_poly.type
_entity_poly.pdbx_seq_one_letter_code
_entity_poly.pdbx_strand_id
1 'polypeptide(L)'
;MSETTTESVAPAGGQPAEQPTAHNEAAGDAPLGAAGEKALNEWKARAKAAEKASKEHAARLQAIEDRDKTEVQKAGERATKAEQRATAMVERAARAEVRALAAAKFADPSDAAAFLNVGEFVDDDGDIDSKGIEKALTELLKRKPHLGKEQAAPSFDGGARTTAGAPTDMNALIRQKAGLG
;
A
#
# COMPACT_ATOMS: atom_id res chain seq x y z
N MET A 1 14.85 4.43 71.66
CA MET A 1 13.52 4.67 72.27
C MET A 1 12.48 3.81 71.56
N SER A 2 12.24 2.57 71.96
CA SER A 2 12.90 1.73 72.97
C SER A 2 12.84 0.27 72.43
N GLU A 3 13.84 -0.60 72.57
CA GLU A 3 14.54 -1.06 73.79
C GLU A 3 13.59 -1.79 74.77
N THR A 4 13.93 -2.93 75.37
CA THR A 4 15.10 -3.86 75.25
C THR A 4 14.80 -5.13 76.08
N THR A 5 15.55 -6.24 75.92
CA THR A 5 15.70 -7.35 76.92
C THR A 5 14.50 -8.32 77.09
N THR A 6 14.62 -9.65 77.25
CA THR A 6 15.71 -10.68 77.15
C THR A 6 15.03 -12.07 76.83
N GLU A 7 15.53 -13.32 76.98
CA GLU A 7 16.74 -13.89 77.61
C GLU A 7 17.16 -15.29 77.07
N SER A 8 18.23 -15.81 77.67
CA SER A 8 18.68 -17.20 77.86
C SER A 8 17.53 -18.25 77.94
N VAL A 9 17.70 -19.54 77.58
CA VAL A 9 18.80 -20.45 77.93
C VAL A 9 19.09 -21.48 76.83
N ALA A 10 20.37 -21.83 76.68
CA ALA A 10 20.81 -23.09 76.07
C ALA A 10 21.61 -23.92 77.09
N PRO A 11 21.27 -25.21 77.33
CA PRO A 11 22.14 -26.17 78.00
C PRO A 11 22.88 -27.05 76.98
N ALA A 12 24.10 -27.48 77.32
CA ALA A 12 24.95 -28.30 76.45
C ALA A 12 25.25 -29.67 77.07
N GLY A 13 25.43 -30.69 76.22
CA GLY A 13 26.12 -31.94 76.54
C GLY A 13 25.30 -33.04 77.23
N GLY A 14 25.11 -34.15 76.51
CA GLY A 14 24.59 -35.41 77.04
C GLY A 14 24.67 -36.50 75.97
N GLN A 15 25.31 -37.63 76.27
CA GLN A 15 25.51 -38.73 75.31
C GLN A 15 24.34 -39.76 75.34
N PRO A 16 24.22 -40.64 74.33
CA PRO A 16 22.91 -41.15 73.90
C PRO A 16 22.41 -42.36 74.70
N ALA A 17 21.08 -42.52 74.70
CA ALA A 17 20.40 -43.74 75.10
C ALA A 17 19.38 -44.17 74.03
N GLU A 18 19.41 -45.46 73.71
CA GLU A 18 18.30 -46.31 73.26
C GLU A 18 17.55 -45.97 71.95
N GLN A 19 17.78 -46.82 70.93
CA GLN A 19 16.91 -46.97 69.77
C GLN A 19 15.64 -47.74 70.15
N PRO A 20 14.44 -47.29 69.72
CA PRO A 20 13.31 -48.17 69.47
C PRO A 20 13.26 -48.51 67.97
N THR A 21 13.85 -49.67 67.63
CA THR A 21 13.47 -50.57 66.53
C THR A 21 12.61 -50.02 65.38
N ALA A 22 13.25 -49.87 64.21
CA ALA A 22 12.70 -50.15 62.87
C ALA A 22 11.18 -49.94 62.64
N HIS A 23 10.78 -48.73 62.24
CA HIS A 23 9.50 -48.53 61.55
C HIS A 23 9.57 -48.92 60.06
N ASN A 24 9.71 -50.24 59.87
CA ASN A 24 9.19 -51.02 58.75
C ASN A 24 9.29 -50.42 57.32
N GLU A 25 10.37 -50.75 56.60
CA GLU A 25 10.43 -50.62 55.12
C GLU A 25 9.52 -51.65 54.41
N ALA A 26 8.21 -51.56 54.64
CA ALA A 26 7.21 -52.38 53.96
C ALA A 26 5.84 -51.67 53.82
N ALA A 27 5.84 -50.40 53.43
CA ALA A 27 4.64 -49.73 52.91
C ALA A 27 4.29 -50.22 51.49
N GLY A 28 4.27 -51.53 51.29
CA GLY A 28 4.01 -52.17 49.99
C GLY A 28 2.53 -52.15 49.66
N ASP A 29 2.14 -51.24 48.77
CA ASP A 29 0.88 -51.17 48.01
C ASP A 29 -0.36 -51.73 48.75
N ALA A 30 -0.62 -51.19 49.95
CA ALA A 30 -1.83 -51.53 50.69
C ALA A 30 -3.06 -51.07 49.87
N PRO A 31 -3.99 -51.97 49.50
CA PRO A 31 -5.00 -51.67 48.52
C PRO A 31 -5.87 -50.50 48.97
N LEU A 32 -5.99 -49.49 48.10
CA LEU A 32 -6.85 -48.33 48.28
C LEU A 32 -8.31 -48.80 48.41
N GLY A 33 -8.80 -48.97 49.64
CA GLY A 33 -10.18 -49.40 49.88
C GLY A 33 -11.18 -48.53 49.12
N ALA A 34 -12.33 -49.10 48.74
CA ALA A 34 -13.22 -48.63 47.66
C ALA A 34 -13.46 -47.10 47.49
N ALA A 35 -13.41 -46.30 48.56
CA ALA A 35 -13.43 -44.84 48.48
C ALA A 35 -12.20 -44.23 47.76
N GLY A 36 -11.01 -44.78 47.98
CA GLY A 36 -9.75 -44.37 47.35
C GLY A 36 -9.67 -44.75 45.87
N GLU A 37 -10.08 -45.98 45.52
CA GLU A 37 -10.26 -46.39 44.11
C GLU A 37 -11.25 -45.46 43.38
N LYS A 38 -12.39 -45.14 44.01
CA LYS A 38 -13.38 -44.21 43.45
C LYS A 38 -12.76 -42.83 43.22
N ALA A 39 -12.10 -42.25 44.22
CA ALA A 39 -11.44 -40.95 44.10
C ALA A 39 -10.34 -40.93 43.02
N LEU A 40 -9.55 -42.01 42.91
CA LEU A 40 -8.53 -42.17 41.87
C LEU A 40 -9.15 -42.25 40.47
N ASN A 41 -10.29 -42.93 40.32
CA ASN A 41 -11.01 -43.02 39.05
C ASN A 41 -11.68 -41.70 38.66
N GLU A 42 -12.26 -40.96 39.62
CA GLU A 42 -12.78 -39.60 39.42
C GLU A 42 -11.66 -38.62 39.03
N TRP A 43 -10.48 -38.71 39.66
CA TRP A 43 -9.32 -37.91 39.31
C TRP A 43 -8.79 -38.24 37.90
N LYS A 44 -8.63 -39.54 37.57
CA LYS A 44 -8.27 -39.99 36.21
C LYS A 44 -9.28 -39.50 35.15
N ALA A 45 -10.58 -39.55 35.44
CA ALA A 45 -11.61 -39.05 34.56
C ALA A 45 -11.52 -37.51 34.37
N ARG A 46 -11.30 -36.76 35.46
CA ARG A 46 -11.12 -35.30 35.42
C ARG A 46 -9.84 -34.89 34.67
N ALA A 47 -8.73 -35.61 34.88
CA ALA A 47 -7.48 -35.40 34.17
C ALA A 47 -7.65 -35.63 32.66
N LYS A 48 -8.27 -36.77 32.27
CA LYS A 48 -8.56 -37.08 30.86
C LYS A 48 -9.54 -36.09 30.21
N ALA A 49 -10.51 -35.58 30.96
CA ALA A 49 -11.41 -34.53 30.49
C ALA A 49 -10.70 -33.19 30.28
N ALA A 50 -9.83 -32.79 31.21
CA ALA A 50 -9.01 -31.58 31.09
C ALA A 50 -7.99 -31.68 29.94
N GLU A 51 -7.36 -32.84 29.77
CA GLU A 51 -6.46 -33.12 28.64
C GLU A 51 -7.20 -33.04 27.30
N LYS A 52 -8.40 -33.64 27.19
CA LYS A 52 -9.24 -33.52 25.99
C LYS A 52 -9.60 -32.07 25.71
N ALA A 53 -10.09 -31.33 26.72
CA ALA A 53 -10.45 -29.93 26.56
C ALA A 53 -9.25 -29.09 26.12
N SER A 54 -8.08 -29.27 26.74
CA SER A 54 -6.83 -28.60 26.36
C SER A 54 -6.45 -28.84 24.90
N LYS A 55 -6.49 -30.11 24.44
CA LYS A 55 -6.24 -30.47 23.03
C LYS A 55 -7.27 -29.86 22.07
N GLU A 56 -8.54 -29.83 22.47
CA GLU A 56 -9.62 -29.24 21.66
C GLU A 56 -9.49 -27.71 21.56
N HIS A 57 -9.10 -27.03 22.64
CA HIS A 57 -8.78 -25.60 22.62
C HIS A 57 -7.54 -25.30 21.79
N ALA A 58 -6.46 -26.08 21.93
CA ALA A 58 -5.24 -25.92 21.13
C ALA A 58 -5.51 -26.10 19.62
N ALA A 59 -6.27 -27.14 19.24
CA ALA A 59 -6.66 -27.36 17.84
C ALA A 59 -7.54 -26.22 17.29
N ARG A 60 -8.45 -25.64 18.09
CA ARG A 60 -9.25 -24.48 17.70
C ARG A 60 -8.40 -23.21 17.55
N LEU A 61 -7.43 -22.98 18.43
CA LEU A 61 -6.50 -21.85 18.33
C LEU A 61 -5.64 -21.97 17.06
N GLN A 62 -5.05 -23.14 16.81
CA GLN A 62 -4.28 -23.38 15.59
C GLN A 62 -5.13 -23.18 14.31
N ALA A 63 -6.37 -23.68 14.29
CA ALA A 63 -7.26 -23.50 13.14
C ALA A 63 -7.65 -22.02 12.88
N ILE A 64 -7.74 -21.20 13.94
CA ILE A 64 -7.93 -19.76 13.82
C ILE A 64 -6.66 -19.09 13.31
N GLU A 65 -5.50 -19.40 13.90
CA GLU A 65 -4.22 -18.87 13.45
C GLU A 65 -3.92 -19.18 11.98
N ASP A 66 -4.12 -20.43 11.54
CA ASP A 66 -3.77 -20.86 10.19
C ASP A 66 -4.74 -20.25 9.14
N ARG A 67 -6.00 -20.05 9.51
CA ARG A 67 -6.95 -19.23 8.74
C ARG A 67 -6.50 -17.77 8.67
N ASP A 68 -6.09 -17.17 9.78
CA ASP A 68 -5.79 -15.74 9.87
C ASP A 68 -4.45 -15.40 9.21
N LYS A 69 -3.43 -16.26 9.32
CA LYS A 69 -2.21 -16.23 8.49
C LYS A 69 -2.55 -16.24 7.00
N THR A 70 -3.48 -17.10 6.59
CA THR A 70 -3.94 -17.23 5.20
C THR A 70 -4.68 -15.98 4.71
N GLU A 71 -5.58 -15.39 5.52
CA GLU A 71 -6.28 -14.16 5.14
C GLU A 71 -5.38 -12.93 5.17
N VAL A 72 -4.40 -12.84 6.09
CA VAL A 72 -3.37 -11.79 6.09
C VAL A 72 -2.51 -11.86 4.83
N GLN A 73 -2.09 -13.05 4.38
CA GLN A 73 -1.38 -13.22 3.10
C GLN A 73 -2.23 -12.74 1.92
N LYS A 74 -3.49 -13.17 1.83
CA LYS A 74 -4.43 -12.69 0.79
C LYS A 74 -4.72 -11.18 0.92
N ALA A 75 -4.68 -10.60 2.11
CA ALA A 75 -4.89 -9.17 2.32
C ALA A 75 -3.67 -8.38 1.83
N GLY A 76 -2.45 -8.80 2.15
CA GLY A 76 -1.21 -8.23 1.60
C GLY A 76 -1.16 -8.32 0.07
N GLU A 77 -1.48 -9.49 -0.50
CA GLU A 77 -1.61 -9.62 -1.96
C GLU A 77 -2.65 -8.65 -2.56
N ARG A 78 -3.80 -8.47 -1.89
CA ARG A 78 -4.85 -7.54 -2.33
C ARG A 78 -4.39 -6.08 -2.23
N ALA A 79 -3.66 -5.71 -1.19
CA ALA A 79 -3.09 -4.37 -0.99
C ALA A 79 -2.05 -4.06 -2.08
N THR A 80 -1.03 -4.90 -2.25
CA THR A 80 -0.01 -4.70 -3.30
C THR A 80 -0.60 -4.69 -4.72
N LYS A 81 -1.62 -5.52 -5.00
CA LYS A 81 -2.36 -5.49 -6.27
C LYS A 81 -3.25 -4.26 -6.43
N ALA A 82 -3.64 -3.58 -5.35
CA ALA A 82 -4.36 -2.31 -5.39
C ALA A 82 -3.40 -1.12 -5.57
N GLU A 83 -2.29 -1.10 -4.83
CA GLU A 83 -1.19 -0.12 -4.95
C GLU A 83 -0.65 -0.08 -6.39
N GLN A 84 -0.26 -1.23 -6.94
CA GLN A 84 0.20 -1.34 -8.34
C GLN A 84 -0.83 -0.82 -9.36
N ARG A 85 -2.13 -0.98 -9.08
CA ARG A 85 -3.20 -0.44 -9.94
C ARG A 85 -3.35 1.07 -9.76
N ALA A 86 -3.21 1.60 -8.55
CA ALA A 86 -3.24 3.03 -8.28
C ALA A 86 -2.10 3.74 -9.04
N THR A 87 -0.85 3.31 -8.84
CA THR A 87 0.33 3.85 -9.55
C THR A 87 0.14 3.81 -11.07
N ALA A 88 -0.31 2.67 -11.62
CA ALA A 88 -0.55 2.52 -13.06
C ALA A 88 -1.72 3.38 -13.61
N MET A 89 -2.64 3.83 -12.76
CA MET A 89 -3.69 4.79 -13.14
C MET A 89 -3.20 6.24 -13.04
N VAL A 90 -2.39 6.58 -12.02
CA VAL A 90 -1.78 7.91 -11.88
C VAL A 90 -0.78 8.16 -13.04
N GLU A 91 0.09 7.20 -13.36
CA GLU A 91 0.94 7.26 -14.56
C GLU A 91 0.13 7.49 -15.84
N ARG A 92 -1.05 6.86 -15.95
CA ARG A 92 -1.93 6.99 -17.12
C ARG A 92 -2.61 8.36 -17.17
N ALA A 93 -3.02 8.89 -16.02
CA ALA A 93 -3.58 10.23 -15.90
C ALA A 93 -2.54 11.29 -16.27
N ALA A 94 -1.34 11.22 -15.70
CA ALA A 94 -0.24 12.13 -16.03
C ALA A 94 0.19 12.02 -17.51
N ARG A 95 0.21 10.81 -18.11
CA ARG A 95 0.42 10.66 -19.57
C ARG A 95 -0.71 11.28 -20.41
N ALA A 96 -1.95 11.30 -19.91
CA ALA A 96 -3.07 11.95 -20.58
C ALA A 96 -2.98 13.48 -20.47
N GLU A 97 -2.59 14.00 -19.31
CA GLU A 97 -2.35 15.43 -19.07
C GLU A 97 -1.22 15.98 -19.94
N VAL A 98 -0.07 15.28 -20.01
CA VAL A 98 1.03 15.62 -20.92
C VAL A 98 0.55 15.69 -22.37
N ARG A 99 -0.30 14.75 -22.82
CA ARG A 99 -0.90 14.77 -24.17
C ARG A 99 -1.87 15.92 -24.37
N ALA A 100 -2.70 16.24 -23.37
CA ALA A 100 -3.64 17.36 -23.44
C ALA A 100 -2.92 18.71 -23.58
N LEU A 101 -1.88 18.94 -22.76
CA LEU A 101 -1.06 20.14 -22.81
C LEU A 101 -0.19 20.21 -24.09
N ALA A 102 0.29 19.05 -24.59
CA ALA A 102 1.02 18.97 -25.84
C ALA A 102 0.14 19.18 -27.09
N ALA A 103 -1.16 18.83 -27.04
CA ALA A 103 -2.08 18.84 -28.18
C ALA A 103 -2.20 20.19 -28.92
N ALA A 104 -1.94 21.31 -28.25
CA ALA A 104 -1.86 22.61 -28.90
C ALA A 104 -0.60 22.78 -29.77
N LYS A 105 0.58 22.38 -29.25
CA LYS A 105 1.91 22.81 -29.73
C LYS A 105 2.71 21.73 -30.49
N PHE A 106 2.48 20.44 -30.20
CA PHE A 106 3.26 19.33 -30.75
C PHE A 106 2.62 18.72 -32.00
N ALA A 107 3.45 18.17 -32.90
CA ALA A 107 3.00 17.45 -34.09
C ALA A 107 2.26 16.15 -33.70
N ASP A 108 2.88 15.29 -32.88
CA ASP A 108 2.23 14.20 -32.17
C ASP A 108 2.29 14.47 -30.64
N PRO A 109 1.16 14.56 -29.93
CA PRO A 109 1.14 14.65 -28.46
C PRO A 109 1.68 13.40 -27.76
N SER A 110 1.76 12.27 -28.46
CA SER A 110 2.29 11.00 -27.96
C SER A 110 3.80 11.04 -27.78
N ASP A 111 4.52 11.65 -28.73
CA ASP A 111 5.98 11.86 -28.63
C ASP A 111 6.33 12.70 -27.41
N ALA A 112 5.55 13.74 -27.11
CA ALA A 112 5.74 14.57 -25.93
C ALA A 112 5.72 13.74 -24.62
N ALA A 113 4.80 12.76 -24.54
CA ALA A 113 4.70 11.82 -23.42
C ALA A 113 5.72 10.66 -23.45
N ALA A 114 6.51 10.54 -24.53
CA ALA A 114 7.64 9.60 -24.63
C ALA A 114 9.00 10.27 -24.34
N PHE A 115 9.12 11.59 -24.54
CA PHE A 115 10.33 12.37 -24.25
C PHE A 115 10.36 13.02 -22.86
N LEU A 116 9.26 13.03 -22.10
CA LEU A 116 9.20 13.44 -20.69
C LEU A 116 9.21 12.20 -19.78
N ASN A 117 9.97 12.24 -18.68
CA ASN A 117 9.78 11.29 -17.59
C ASN A 117 8.53 11.69 -16.79
N VAL A 118 7.40 11.08 -17.12
CA VAL A 118 6.10 11.49 -16.56
C VAL A 118 6.02 11.33 -15.04
N GLY A 119 6.81 10.44 -14.45
CA GLY A 119 6.88 10.26 -12.99
C GLY A 119 7.56 11.41 -12.22
N GLU A 120 8.28 12.32 -12.89
CA GLU A 120 8.87 13.52 -12.25
C GLU A 120 7.84 14.64 -12.00
N PHE A 121 6.60 14.46 -12.50
CA PHE A 121 5.51 15.44 -12.38
C PHE A 121 4.34 14.93 -11.54
N VAL A 122 4.57 13.88 -10.76
CA VAL A 122 3.63 13.25 -9.83
C VAL A 122 4.24 13.32 -8.43
N ASP A 123 3.49 13.76 -7.43
CA ASP A 123 3.95 13.80 -6.04
C ASP A 123 3.56 12.53 -5.24
N ASP A 124 3.95 12.49 -3.96
CA ASP A 124 3.72 11.34 -3.06
C ASP A 124 2.23 11.09 -2.75
N ASP A 125 1.37 12.12 -2.89
CA ASP A 125 -0.09 12.01 -2.74
C ASP A 125 -0.77 11.58 -4.07
N GLY A 126 -0.06 11.73 -5.20
CA GLY A 126 -0.50 11.33 -6.53
C GLY A 126 -1.09 12.47 -7.38
N ASP A 127 -0.97 13.72 -6.92
CA ASP A 127 -1.35 14.91 -7.68
C ASP A 127 -0.32 15.23 -8.78
N ILE A 128 -0.75 15.97 -9.81
CA ILE A 128 0.00 16.17 -11.05
C ILE A 128 0.39 17.64 -11.23
N ASP A 129 1.69 17.95 -11.33
CA ASP A 129 2.15 19.32 -11.61
C ASP A 129 2.04 19.69 -13.11
N SER A 130 0.82 20.04 -13.55
CA SER A 130 0.57 20.58 -14.88
C SER A 130 1.45 21.80 -15.23
N LYS A 131 1.87 22.61 -14.24
CA LYS A 131 2.72 23.79 -14.48
C LYS A 131 4.19 23.39 -14.70
N GLY A 132 4.64 22.33 -14.04
CA GLY A 132 5.91 21.64 -14.31
C GLY A 132 5.91 21.05 -15.72
N ILE A 133 4.84 20.34 -16.08
CA ILE A 133 4.65 19.75 -17.42
C ILE A 133 4.66 20.84 -18.50
N GLU A 134 3.92 21.95 -18.36
CA GLU A 134 3.92 23.05 -19.34
C GLU A 134 5.33 23.63 -19.59
N LYS A 135 6.12 23.81 -18.53
CA LYS A 135 7.51 24.26 -18.62
C LYS A 135 8.38 23.21 -19.31
N ALA A 136 8.30 21.96 -18.88
CA ALA A 136 9.09 20.86 -19.44
C ALA A 136 8.79 20.62 -20.92
N LEU A 137 7.53 20.72 -21.34
CA LEU A 137 7.09 20.70 -22.74
C LEU A 137 7.65 21.88 -23.55
N THR A 138 7.70 23.07 -22.95
CA THR A 138 8.27 24.27 -23.60
C THR A 138 9.78 24.15 -23.76
N GLU A 139 10.50 23.63 -22.75
CA GLU A 139 11.93 23.32 -22.86
C GLU A 139 12.23 22.11 -23.76
N LEU A 140 11.29 21.17 -23.92
CA LEU A 140 11.40 20.08 -24.90
C LEU A 140 11.35 20.65 -26.33
N LEU A 141 10.40 21.53 -26.65
CA LEU A 141 10.31 22.15 -27.97
C LEU A 141 11.54 23.00 -28.31
N LYS A 142 12.11 23.73 -27.35
CA LYS A 142 13.38 24.46 -27.54
C LYS A 142 14.56 23.53 -27.89
N ARG A 143 14.61 22.34 -27.27
CA ARG A 143 15.68 21.34 -27.50
C ARG A 143 15.44 20.45 -28.72
N LYS A 144 14.17 20.28 -29.13
CA LYS A 144 13.73 19.43 -30.25
C LYS A 144 12.62 20.16 -31.04
N PRO A 145 12.95 21.21 -31.83
CA PRO A 145 11.96 22.01 -32.54
C PRO A 145 11.15 21.20 -33.58
N HIS A 146 11.72 20.10 -34.09
CA HIS A 146 11.04 19.14 -34.99
C HIS A 146 9.86 18.39 -34.36
N LEU A 147 9.66 18.45 -33.03
CA LEU A 147 8.46 17.91 -32.38
C LEU A 147 7.30 18.91 -32.34
N GLY A 148 7.56 20.18 -32.62
CA GLY A 148 6.52 21.20 -32.75
C GLY A 148 5.70 20.97 -34.02
N LYS A 149 4.44 21.45 -34.04
CA LYS A 149 3.69 21.54 -35.29
C LYS A 149 4.43 22.43 -36.27
N GLU A 150 4.55 22.01 -37.52
CA GLU A 150 4.90 22.95 -38.59
C GLU A 150 3.89 24.09 -38.60
N GLN A 151 4.41 25.32 -38.60
CA GLN A 151 3.59 26.49 -38.86
C GLN A 151 3.10 26.41 -40.30
N ALA A 152 1.79 26.56 -40.51
CA ALA A 152 1.20 26.49 -41.83
C ALA A 152 1.95 27.43 -42.79
N ALA A 153 2.47 26.87 -43.89
CA ALA A 153 3.30 27.62 -44.82
C ALA A 153 2.57 28.90 -45.27
N PRO A 154 3.24 30.07 -45.30
CA PRO A 154 2.59 31.31 -45.70
C PRO A 154 2.01 31.18 -47.11
N SER A 155 0.78 31.66 -47.33
CA SER A 155 0.13 31.51 -48.63
C SER A 155 0.88 32.26 -49.71
N PHE A 156 1.59 31.52 -50.55
CA PHE A 156 2.24 32.02 -51.76
C PHE A 156 1.28 32.09 -52.96
N ASP A 157 -0.05 31.98 -52.77
CA ASP A 157 -1.02 32.21 -53.86
C ASP A 157 -1.03 33.67 -54.36
N GLY A 158 -0.41 34.59 -53.59
CA GLY A 158 -0.31 36.00 -53.91
C GLY A 158 -1.54 36.81 -53.51
N GLY A 159 -2.46 36.18 -52.76
CA GLY A 159 -3.78 36.71 -52.47
C GLY A 159 -4.72 36.61 -53.66
N ALA A 160 -6.01 36.42 -53.37
CA ALA A 160 -7.05 36.42 -54.39
C ALA A 160 -7.00 37.72 -55.19
N ARG A 161 -6.55 37.64 -56.45
CA ARG A 161 -6.61 38.76 -57.39
C ARG A 161 -8.08 39.12 -57.60
N THR A 162 -8.53 40.16 -56.90
CA THR A 162 -9.87 40.71 -57.08
C THR A 162 -9.95 41.24 -58.51
N THR A 163 -10.51 40.43 -59.40
CA THR A 163 -10.90 40.88 -60.74
C THR A 163 -11.88 42.01 -60.53
N ALA A 164 -11.43 43.25 -60.76
CA ALA A 164 -12.28 44.43 -60.61
C ALA A 164 -13.57 44.18 -61.39
N GLY A 165 -14.71 44.27 -60.70
CA GLY A 165 -15.99 43.77 -61.20
C GLY A 165 -16.24 44.29 -62.60
N ALA A 166 -16.49 43.36 -63.55
CA ALA A 166 -16.68 43.72 -64.95
C ALA A 166 -17.77 44.80 -65.04
N PRO A 167 -17.49 45.96 -65.68
CA PRO A 167 -18.39 47.10 -65.64
C PRO A 167 -19.74 46.72 -66.24
N THR A 168 -20.80 46.87 -65.44
CA THR A 168 -22.16 46.38 -65.73
C THR A 168 -22.80 47.01 -66.98
N ASP A 169 -22.21 48.09 -67.49
CA ASP A 169 -22.61 48.83 -68.68
C ASP A 169 -21.37 49.53 -69.29
N MET A 170 -21.39 49.72 -70.62
CA MET A 170 -20.36 50.46 -71.34
C MET A 170 -20.19 51.90 -70.83
N ASN A 171 -21.26 52.55 -70.36
CA ASN A 171 -21.18 53.90 -69.81
C ASN A 171 -20.33 53.95 -68.52
N ALA A 172 -20.31 52.88 -67.72
CA ALA A 172 -19.44 52.79 -66.54
C ALA A 172 -17.97 52.68 -66.94
N LEU A 173 -17.66 51.86 -67.96
CA LEU A 173 -16.31 51.75 -68.54
C LEU A 173 -15.82 53.09 -69.13
N ILE A 174 -16.70 53.82 -69.82
CA ILE A 174 -16.38 55.15 -70.38
C ILE A 174 -16.09 56.15 -69.26
N ARG A 175 -16.93 56.23 -68.22
CA ARG A 175 -16.71 57.15 -67.08
C ARG A 175 -15.41 56.84 -66.35
N GLN A 176 -15.12 55.55 -66.13
CA GLN A 176 -13.88 55.09 -65.51
C GLN A 176 -12.64 55.47 -66.34
N LYS A 177 -12.68 55.33 -67.68
CA LYS A 177 -11.57 55.73 -68.56
C LYS A 177 -11.45 57.23 -68.77
N ALA A 178 -12.53 57.99 -68.58
CA ALA A 178 -12.54 59.45 -68.72
C ALA A 178 -12.02 60.21 -67.47
N GLY A 179 -11.74 59.52 -66.36
CA GLY A 179 -11.27 60.16 -65.13
C GLY A 179 -12.33 61.02 -64.42
N LEU A 180 -13.62 60.73 -64.65
CA LEU A 180 -14.77 61.46 -64.09
C LEU A 180 -15.46 60.62 -63.00
N GLY A 181 -14.68 60.13 -62.03
CA GLY A 181 -15.11 59.30 -60.90
C GLY A 181 -14.39 59.69 -59.61
#